data_AF-A0A7N2M276-F1
#
_entry.id   AF-A0A7N2M276-F1
#
_cell.length_a   1.000
_cell.length_b   1.000
_cell.length_c   1.000
_cell.angle_alpha   90.00
_cell.angle_beta   90.00
_cell.angle_gamma   90.00
#
_symmetry.space_group_name_H-M   'P 1'
#
loop_
_entity.id
_entity.type
_entity.pdbx_description
1 polymer ?
#
loop_
_entity_poly.entity_id
_entity_poly.type
_entity_poly.pdbx_seq_one_letter_code
_entity_poly.pdbx_strand_id
1 'polypeptide(L)'
;MVIILQIRDYRADWPLSVNQPVAGNYYPLNLGIYTMDNKSELSVLVDRATGGASIEDGEIELMLHRRTVHDDSKGVGEALDERVCVDESCEGLTVRGNYYVSINQVGAGARWRRTTGQEVYSPLLLAFTHEKLEDWKASHLTKATAIDPNYSLPLNVALITLQELDEGSVLLRLAHLYEVGEDVEYSTLANVELKKIFTGKTIKEVKEMSLSTNQEKSEMKRMTWRVEGDSRTEPNPIRGGPINNSTLVVELGPMEIRTFLLKF
;
A
#
# COMPACT_ATOMS: atom_id res chain seq x y z
N MET A 1 -2.52 3.93 -2.13
CA MET A 1 -3.63 3.05 -1.70
C MET A 1 -4.83 3.95 -1.39
N VAL A 2 -6.02 3.69 -1.91
CA VAL A 2 -7.18 4.60 -1.74
C VAL A 2 -7.93 4.28 -0.44
N ILE A 3 -8.37 5.32 0.29
CA ILE A 3 -9.30 5.21 1.39
C ILE A 3 -10.68 5.68 0.92
N ILE A 4 -11.70 4.86 1.14
CA ILE A 4 -13.07 5.13 0.69
C ILE A 4 -13.92 5.51 1.90
N LEU A 5 -14.64 6.61 1.80
CA LEU A 5 -15.63 7.00 2.81
C LEU A 5 -16.78 5.98 2.82
N GLN A 6 -17.03 5.39 3.99
CA GLN A 6 -18.17 4.50 4.22
C GLN A 6 -19.16 5.17 5.16
N ILE A 7 -20.45 5.01 4.85
CA ILE A 7 -21.55 5.53 5.65
C ILE A 7 -22.38 4.32 6.10
N ARG A 8 -22.58 4.19 7.42
CA ARG A 8 -23.37 3.10 8.02
C ARG A 8 -24.77 3.09 7.42
N ASP A 9 -25.25 1.90 7.05
CA ASP A 9 -26.59 1.66 6.50
C ASP A 9 -26.94 2.45 5.23
N TYR A 10 -25.94 2.81 4.43
CA TYR A 10 -26.13 3.60 3.22
C TYR A 10 -25.46 2.97 1.99
N ARG A 11 -26.05 3.18 0.82
CA ARG A 11 -25.49 2.84 -0.50
C ARG A 11 -25.75 3.99 -1.46
N ALA A 12 -24.73 4.36 -2.24
CA ALA A 12 -24.81 5.49 -3.16
C ALA A 12 -25.67 5.18 -4.40
N ASP A 13 -25.61 3.92 -4.88
CA ASP A 13 -26.16 3.56 -6.19
C ASP A 13 -27.60 3.04 -6.12
N TRP A 14 -28.11 2.69 -4.93
CA TRP A 14 -29.48 2.20 -4.74
C TRP A 14 -30.01 2.46 -3.32
N PRO A 15 -31.34 2.56 -3.13
CA PRO A 15 -31.93 2.66 -1.80
C PRO A 15 -31.77 1.33 -1.03
N LEU A 16 -31.00 1.34 0.05
CA LEU A 16 -30.75 0.16 0.88
C LEU A 16 -31.94 -0.16 1.81
N SER A 17 -32.42 -1.40 1.78
CA SER A 17 -33.25 -1.97 2.85
C SER A 17 -32.34 -2.70 3.84
N VAL A 18 -32.26 -2.19 5.07
CA VAL A 18 -31.35 -2.72 6.10
C VAL A 18 -31.89 -4.04 6.66
N ASN A 19 -31.34 -5.16 6.20
CA ASN A 19 -31.70 -6.50 6.68
C ASN A 19 -30.64 -7.11 7.61
N GLN A 20 -29.41 -6.57 7.57
CA GLN A 20 -28.24 -7.06 8.31
C GLN A 20 -27.45 -5.86 8.83
N PRO A 21 -27.84 -5.27 9.98
CA PRO A 21 -27.30 -3.99 10.46
C PRO A 21 -25.81 -4.07 10.86
N VAL A 22 -25.28 -5.27 11.10
CA VAL A 22 -23.85 -5.48 11.38
C VAL A 22 -23.13 -5.95 10.11
N ALA A 23 -23.48 -7.13 9.60
CA ALA A 23 -22.78 -7.74 8.47
C ALA A 23 -22.82 -6.88 7.19
N GLY A 24 -23.87 -6.08 6.99
CA GLY A 24 -23.98 -5.13 5.88
C GLY A 24 -23.03 -3.93 5.96
N ASN A 25 -22.38 -3.71 7.11
CA ASN A 25 -21.48 -2.58 7.37
C ASN A 25 -20.01 -3.02 7.58
N TYR A 26 -19.70 -4.31 7.37
CA TYR A 26 -18.33 -4.80 7.34
C TYR A 26 -17.66 -4.54 5.98
N TYR A 27 -16.45 -3.99 6.02
CA TYR A 27 -15.63 -3.72 4.84
C TYR A 27 -14.27 -4.42 4.93
N PRO A 28 -13.68 -4.81 3.78
CA PRO A 28 -12.36 -5.41 3.75
C PRO A 28 -11.27 -4.35 3.97
N LEU A 29 -10.36 -4.62 4.90
CA LEU A 29 -9.23 -3.76 5.24
C LEU A 29 -7.93 -4.47 4.85
N ASN A 30 -7.08 -3.81 4.06
CA ASN A 30 -5.71 -4.27 3.75
C ASN A 30 -4.62 -3.33 4.26
N LEU A 31 -5.00 -2.15 4.77
CA LEU A 31 -4.11 -1.18 5.40
C LEU A 31 -4.67 -0.80 6.76
N GLY A 32 -5.94 -0.37 6.79
CA GLY A 32 -6.58 0.04 8.01
C GLY A 32 -7.93 0.71 7.80
N ILE A 33 -8.48 1.19 8.90
CA ILE A 33 -9.72 1.95 9.03
C ILE A 33 -9.45 3.15 9.92
N TYR A 34 -10.16 4.26 9.69
CA TYR A 34 -10.09 5.41 10.60
C TYR A 34 -11.45 6.10 10.69
N THR A 35 -11.66 6.80 11.79
CA THR A 35 -12.81 7.67 12.04
C THR A 35 -12.30 9.03 12.51
N MET A 36 -13.07 10.08 12.28
CA MET A 36 -12.69 11.44 12.69
C MET A 36 -13.89 12.24 13.18
N ASP A 37 -13.64 13.13 14.12
CA ASP A 37 -14.55 14.21 14.49
C ASP A 37 -13.88 15.57 14.23
N ASN A 38 -14.43 16.64 14.79
CA ASN A 38 -13.87 17.99 14.62
C ASN A 38 -12.55 18.23 15.38
N LYS A 39 -12.09 17.30 16.21
CA LYS A 39 -10.95 17.47 17.13
C LYS A 39 -9.87 16.42 16.91
N SER A 40 -10.24 15.20 16.57
CA SER A 40 -9.36 14.04 16.59
C SER A 40 -9.64 13.09 15.44
N GLU A 41 -8.60 12.40 15.01
CA GLU A 41 -8.67 11.22 14.14
C GLU A 41 -8.21 10.00 14.93
N LEU A 42 -9.02 8.93 14.93
CA LEU A 42 -8.64 7.61 15.43
C LEU A 42 -8.35 6.71 14.23
N SER A 43 -7.14 6.17 14.13
CA SER A 43 -6.73 5.29 13.04
C SER A 43 -6.29 3.93 13.58
N VAL A 44 -6.68 2.87 12.88
CA VAL A 44 -6.29 1.48 13.16
C VAL A 44 -5.70 0.87 11.90
N LEU A 45 -4.45 0.41 11.96
CA LEU A 45 -3.80 -0.34 10.88
C LEU A 45 -3.78 -1.84 11.18
N VAL A 46 -3.83 -2.65 10.13
CA VAL A 46 -3.90 -4.11 10.18
C VAL A 46 -2.62 -4.74 9.62
N ASP A 47 -2.20 -5.88 10.17
CA ASP A 47 -1.06 -6.65 9.67
C ASP A 47 -1.43 -7.63 8.54
N ARG A 48 -2.73 -7.78 8.26
CA ARG A 48 -3.30 -8.70 7.26
C ARG A 48 -4.69 -8.25 6.81
N ALA A 49 -5.18 -8.86 5.73
CA ALA A 49 -6.56 -8.70 5.29
C ALA A 49 -7.54 -9.03 6.43
N THR A 50 -8.31 -8.03 6.86
CA THR A 50 -9.21 -8.13 8.03
C THR A 50 -10.53 -7.45 7.72
N GLY A 51 -11.64 -8.01 8.22
CA GLY A 51 -12.94 -7.34 8.16
C GLY A 51 -13.07 -6.35 9.31
N GLY A 52 -13.50 -5.11 9.03
CA GLY A 52 -13.76 -4.12 10.07
C GLY A 52 -14.98 -3.27 9.77
N ALA A 53 -15.50 -2.64 10.82
CA ALA A 53 -16.71 -1.83 10.77
C ALA A 53 -16.69 -0.72 11.83
N SER A 54 -17.64 0.22 11.69
CA SER A 54 -18.04 1.16 12.73
C SER A 54 -19.55 0.97 12.92
N ILE A 55 -19.92 0.19 13.95
CA ILE A 55 -21.33 -0.20 14.17
C ILE A 55 -22.05 0.87 14.99
N GLU A 56 -21.35 1.53 15.91
CA GLU A 56 -21.82 2.70 16.65
C GLU A 56 -20.91 3.92 16.41
N ASP A 57 -21.44 5.12 16.65
CA ASP A 57 -20.68 6.36 16.43
C ASP A 57 -19.52 6.45 17.43
N GLY A 58 -18.32 6.72 16.92
CA GLY A 58 -17.09 6.75 17.72
C GLY A 58 -16.50 5.37 18.03
N GLU A 59 -17.04 4.31 17.42
CA GLU A 59 -16.54 2.94 17.56
C GLU A 59 -15.85 2.46 16.27
N ILE A 60 -14.81 1.66 16.43
CA ILE A 60 -14.21 0.83 15.38
C ILE A 60 -14.10 -0.59 15.93
N GLU A 61 -14.60 -1.58 15.19
CA GLU A 61 -14.42 -3.00 15.48
C GLU A 61 -13.74 -3.75 14.33
N LEU A 62 -12.98 -4.79 14.69
CA LEU A 62 -12.27 -5.67 13.77
C LEU A 62 -12.60 -7.13 14.09
N MET A 63 -12.94 -7.92 13.07
CA MET A 63 -13.15 -9.36 13.19
C MET A 63 -11.80 -10.09 13.09
N LEU A 64 -11.24 -10.47 14.24
CA LEU A 64 -9.85 -10.94 14.33
C LEU A 64 -9.66 -12.41 13.95
N HIS A 65 -10.67 -13.24 14.19
CA HIS A 65 -10.64 -14.68 13.89
C HIS A 65 -12.08 -15.22 13.77
N ARG A 66 -12.27 -16.32 13.03
CA ARG A 66 -13.58 -16.90 12.77
C ARG A 66 -13.53 -18.42 12.86
N ARG A 67 -14.57 -19.00 13.44
CA ARG A 67 -14.82 -20.44 13.44
C ARG A 67 -16.32 -20.67 13.37
N THR A 68 -16.77 -21.51 12.45
CA THR A 68 -18.18 -21.85 12.23
C THR A 68 -18.37 -23.36 12.26
N VAL A 69 -19.53 -23.82 12.72
CA VAL A 69 -19.89 -25.25 12.75
C VAL A 69 -20.74 -25.69 11.54
N HIS A 70 -21.13 -24.74 10.69
CA HIS A 70 -21.95 -24.97 9.50
C HIS A 70 -21.31 -24.33 8.27
N ASP A 71 -21.44 -25.00 7.13
CA ASP A 71 -21.14 -24.47 5.80
C ASP A 71 -22.21 -23.43 5.39
N ASP A 72 -21.82 -22.45 4.58
CA ASP A 72 -22.70 -21.37 4.11
C ASP A 72 -23.46 -21.71 2.81
N SER A 73 -23.29 -22.93 2.31
CA SER A 73 -23.90 -23.47 1.09
C SER A 73 -23.55 -22.66 -0.16
N LYS A 74 -22.32 -22.11 -0.24
CA LYS A 74 -21.79 -21.41 -1.42
C LYS A 74 -20.82 -22.23 -2.27
N GLY A 75 -20.63 -23.50 -1.93
CA GLY A 75 -20.01 -24.49 -2.82
C GLY A 75 -18.71 -25.11 -2.33
N VAL A 76 -18.15 -24.65 -1.22
CA VAL A 76 -16.94 -25.26 -0.63
C VAL A 76 -17.29 -26.60 0.06
N GLY A 77 -18.45 -26.69 0.69
CA GLY A 77 -18.97 -27.94 1.27
C GLY A 77 -18.38 -28.29 2.64
N GLU A 78 -17.75 -27.33 3.31
CA GLU A 78 -17.09 -27.50 4.60
C GLU A 78 -17.34 -26.26 5.47
N ALA A 79 -17.52 -26.47 6.78
CA ALA A 79 -17.57 -25.35 7.71
C ALA A 79 -16.16 -24.75 7.88
N LEU A 80 -16.06 -23.44 8.15
CA LEU A 80 -14.80 -22.81 8.53
C LEU A 80 -14.39 -23.26 9.95
N ASP A 81 -13.76 -24.43 10.06
CA ASP A 81 -13.43 -25.09 11.31
C ASP A 81 -11.95 -25.50 11.37
N GLU A 82 -11.05 -24.53 11.21
CA GLU A 82 -9.61 -24.76 11.18
C GLU A 82 -9.09 -25.31 12.52
N ARG A 83 -8.28 -26.38 12.45
CA ARG A 83 -7.73 -27.09 13.60
C ARG A 83 -6.25 -27.41 13.42
N VAL A 84 -5.54 -27.52 14.54
CA VAL A 84 -4.17 -28.03 14.63
C VAL A 84 -4.19 -29.33 15.42
N CYS A 85 -3.62 -30.39 14.86
CA CYS A 85 -3.56 -31.70 15.51
C CYS A 85 -2.11 -32.10 15.78
N VAL A 86 -1.83 -32.57 16.99
CA VAL A 86 -0.56 -33.18 17.41
C VAL A 86 -0.89 -34.52 18.07
N ASP A 87 -0.32 -35.59 17.55
CA ASP A 87 -0.68 -36.97 17.89
C ASP A 87 -2.20 -37.22 17.75
N GLU A 88 -2.87 -37.64 18.82
CA GLU A 88 -4.32 -37.89 18.86
C GLU A 88 -5.13 -36.67 19.34
N SER A 89 -4.48 -35.55 19.67
CA SER A 89 -5.14 -34.33 20.15
C SER A 89 -5.30 -33.32 19.03
N CYS A 90 -6.52 -32.80 18.85
CA CYS A 90 -6.83 -31.73 17.90
C CYS A 90 -7.47 -30.55 18.61
N GLU A 91 -6.96 -29.35 18.35
CA GLU A 91 -7.42 -28.10 18.96
C GLU A 91 -7.76 -27.07 17.87
N GLY A 92 -8.56 -26.06 18.21
CA GLY A 92 -8.88 -24.99 17.27
C GLY A 92 -7.64 -24.16 16.91
N LEU A 93 -7.50 -23.76 15.65
CA LEU A 93 -6.38 -22.94 15.21
C LEU A 93 -6.29 -21.64 16.02
N THR A 94 -5.12 -21.38 16.60
CA THR A 94 -4.80 -20.11 17.25
C THR A 94 -3.98 -19.24 16.31
N VAL A 95 -4.45 -18.03 16.05
CA VAL A 95 -3.74 -17.02 15.26
C VAL A 95 -3.14 -15.95 16.16
N ARG A 96 -1.97 -15.43 15.78
CA ARG A 96 -1.34 -14.26 16.40
C ARG A 96 -1.10 -13.21 15.31
N GLY A 97 -1.44 -11.97 15.63
CA GLY A 97 -1.24 -10.82 14.77
C GLY A 97 -1.13 -9.54 15.58
N ASN A 98 -0.81 -8.44 14.89
CA ASN A 98 -0.68 -7.12 15.49
C ASN A 98 -1.64 -6.14 14.82
N TYR A 99 -2.13 -5.20 15.62
CA TYR A 99 -2.90 -4.05 15.15
C TYR A 99 -2.29 -2.81 15.76
N TYR A 100 -2.27 -1.73 14.99
CA TYR A 100 -1.59 -0.50 15.37
C TYR A 100 -2.63 0.58 15.48
N VAL A 101 -2.68 1.27 16.63
CA VAL A 101 -3.69 2.29 16.91
C VAL A 101 -2.99 3.61 17.18
N SER A 102 -3.49 4.68 16.57
CA SER A 102 -3.01 6.04 16.81
C SER A 102 -4.17 7.03 16.86
N ILE A 103 -4.00 8.04 17.71
CA ILE A 103 -4.88 9.21 17.78
C ILE A 103 -4.07 10.42 17.33
N ASN A 104 -4.57 11.14 16.35
CA ASN A 104 -3.91 12.31 15.78
C ASN A 104 -4.86 13.51 15.76
N GLN A 105 -4.29 14.71 15.64
CA GLN A 105 -5.07 15.90 15.32
C GLN A 105 -5.63 15.78 13.89
N VAL A 106 -6.76 16.44 13.63
CA VAL A 106 -7.39 16.47 12.31
C VAL A 106 -6.40 17.00 11.26
N GLY A 107 -6.24 16.26 10.16
CA GLY A 107 -5.30 16.53 9.08
C GLY A 107 -3.90 15.94 9.28
N ALA A 108 -3.57 15.40 10.46
CA ALA A 108 -2.23 14.84 10.73
C ALA A 108 -2.19 13.29 10.67
N GLY A 109 -3.34 12.62 10.76
CA GLY A 109 -3.40 11.16 10.80
C GLY A 109 -2.93 10.48 9.51
N ALA A 110 -3.07 11.16 8.37
CA ALA A 110 -2.66 10.64 7.06
C ALA A 110 -1.18 10.24 7.05
N ARG A 111 -0.29 11.09 7.58
CA ARG A 111 1.15 10.80 7.63
C ARG A 111 1.45 9.51 8.36
N TRP A 112 0.87 9.36 9.54
CA TRP A 112 1.04 8.15 10.34
C TRP A 112 0.51 6.91 9.60
N ARG A 113 -0.70 6.98 9.03
CA ARG A 113 -1.30 5.86 8.29
C ARG A 113 -0.43 5.42 7.10
N ARG A 114 0.08 6.38 6.30
CA ARG A 114 0.88 6.08 5.11
C ARG A 114 2.28 5.56 5.47
N THR A 115 2.98 6.23 6.38
CA THR A 115 4.34 5.86 6.79
C THR A 115 4.33 4.52 7.54
N THR A 116 3.56 4.41 8.62
CA THR A 116 3.52 3.18 9.42
C THR A 116 2.93 2.02 8.63
N GLY A 117 1.95 2.27 7.75
CA GLY A 117 1.44 1.24 6.85
C GLY A 117 2.52 0.63 5.95
N GLN A 118 3.43 1.46 5.43
CA GLN A 118 4.53 0.99 4.61
C GLN A 118 5.60 0.24 5.44
N GLU A 119 5.86 0.68 6.67
CA GLU A 119 6.77 0.01 7.61
C GLU A 119 6.24 -1.37 8.04
N VAL A 120 4.93 -1.49 8.25
CA VAL A 120 4.27 -2.78 8.53
C VAL A 120 4.38 -3.71 7.32
N TYR A 121 4.22 -3.20 6.11
CA TYR A 121 4.35 -3.99 4.88
C TYR A 121 5.80 -4.43 4.59
N SER A 122 6.80 -3.62 4.96
CA SER A 122 8.21 -3.86 4.68
C SER A 122 9.09 -3.73 5.92
N PRO A 123 9.04 -4.72 6.84
CA PRO A 123 9.85 -4.71 8.05
C PRO A 123 11.33 -4.96 7.77
N LEU A 124 12.18 -4.67 8.75
CA LEU A 124 13.61 -4.98 8.68
C LEU A 124 13.83 -6.49 8.61
N LEU A 125 14.74 -6.91 7.71
CA LEU A 125 15.18 -8.29 7.60
C LEU A 125 16.35 -8.53 8.55
N LEU A 126 16.22 -9.55 9.41
CA LEU A 126 17.26 -9.96 10.34
C LEU A 126 17.97 -11.21 9.79
N ALA A 127 19.30 -11.15 9.72
CA ALA A 127 20.15 -12.29 9.39
C ALA A 127 21.09 -12.56 10.56
N PHE A 128 21.22 -13.83 10.95
CA PHE A 128 22.00 -14.25 12.11
C PHE A 128 23.13 -15.20 11.68
N THR A 129 24.31 -14.98 12.24
CA THR A 129 25.48 -15.86 12.12
C THR A 129 26.25 -15.88 13.44
N HIS A 130 27.14 -16.84 13.62
CA HIS A 130 27.97 -16.96 14.81
C HIS A 130 29.44 -16.84 14.43
N GLU A 131 30.05 -15.70 14.72
CA GLU A 131 31.45 -15.38 14.44
C GLU A 131 32.04 -14.51 15.54
N LYS A 132 33.36 -14.48 15.66
CA LYS A 132 34.02 -13.48 16.52
C LYS A 132 33.87 -12.09 15.90
N LEU A 133 33.58 -11.10 16.74
CA LEU A 133 33.34 -9.72 16.28
C LEU A 133 34.51 -9.14 15.47
N GLU A 134 35.74 -9.42 15.88
CA GLU A 134 36.95 -8.92 15.22
C GLU A 134 37.14 -9.56 13.84
N ASP A 135 36.96 -10.88 13.73
CA ASP A 135 37.08 -11.62 12.47
C ASP A 135 35.98 -11.17 11.47
N TRP A 136 34.76 -10.93 11.97
CA TRP A 136 33.65 -10.39 11.17
C TRP A 136 33.94 -8.99 10.64
N LYS A 137 34.34 -8.06 11.53
CA LYS A 137 34.66 -6.67 11.13
C LYS A 137 35.85 -6.60 10.18
N ALA A 138 36.81 -7.52 10.30
CA ALA A 138 37.97 -7.58 9.42
C ALA A 138 37.61 -8.03 7.99
N SER A 139 36.51 -8.77 7.82
CA SER A 139 36.12 -9.39 6.54
C SER A 139 34.82 -8.83 5.94
N HIS A 140 34.04 -8.05 6.68
CA HIS A 140 32.72 -7.58 6.26
C HIS A 140 32.50 -6.07 6.48
N LEU A 141 31.74 -5.46 5.58
CA LEU A 141 31.18 -4.13 5.78
C LEU A 141 30.01 -4.21 6.76
N THR A 142 30.09 -3.49 7.88
CA THR A 142 29.06 -3.49 8.94
C THR A 142 27.95 -2.47 8.73
N LYS A 143 28.14 -1.52 7.81
CA LYS A 143 27.13 -0.55 7.38
C LYS A 143 27.34 -0.27 5.90
N ALA A 144 26.29 -0.40 5.10
CA ALA A 144 26.32 -0.12 3.67
C ALA A 144 24.96 0.43 3.20
N THR A 145 24.97 1.07 2.03
CA THR A 145 23.78 1.53 1.32
C THR A 145 23.97 1.23 -0.17
N ALA A 146 22.88 0.87 -0.86
CA ALA A 146 22.87 0.67 -2.31
C ALA A 146 22.53 1.95 -3.08
N ILE A 147 21.98 2.95 -2.40
CA ILE A 147 21.67 4.28 -2.95
C ILE A 147 22.73 5.30 -2.49
N ASP A 148 22.74 6.50 -3.09
CA ASP A 148 23.57 7.62 -2.64
C ASP A 148 23.40 7.85 -1.12
N PRO A 149 24.51 7.91 -0.34
CA PRO A 149 24.46 7.99 1.12
C PRO A 149 23.80 9.26 1.66
N ASN A 150 23.68 10.32 0.85
CA ASN A 150 23.02 11.57 1.22
C ASN A 150 21.61 11.69 0.60
N TYR A 151 21.07 10.60 0.06
CA TYR A 151 19.77 10.57 -0.59
C TYR A 151 18.79 9.66 0.14
N SER A 152 17.53 10.03 0.10
CA SER A 152 16.39 9.21 0.54
C SER A 152 15.23 9.50 -0.39
N LEU A 153 14.35 8.52 -0.59
CA LEU A 153 13.12 8.77 -1.31
C LEU A 153 12.29 9.82 -0.57
N PRO A 154 11.55 10.68 -1.29
CA PRO A 154 10.54 11.54 -0.68
C PRO A 154 9.58 10.72 0.19
N LEU A 155 9.13 11.26 1.33
CA LEU A 155 8.27 10.55 2.27
C LEU A 155 6.88 10.21 1.70
N ASN A 156 6.51 10.82 0.58
CA ASN A 156 5.32 10.50 -0.20
C ASN A 156 5.52 9.46 -1.30
N VAL A 157 6.71 8.84 -1.41
CA VAL A 157 7.02 7.83 -2.42
C VAL A 157 7.55 6.53 -1.80
N ALA A 158 7.01 5.40 -2.25
CA ALA A 158 7.58 4.08 -1.97
C ALA A 158 8.12 3.41 -3.24
N LEU A 159 9.23 2.70 -3.08
CA LEU A 159 9.74 1.73 -4.05
C LEU A 159 8.98 0.41 -3.86
N ILE A 160 8.02 0.13 -4.74
CA ILE A 160 7.14 -1.04 -4.60
C ILE A 160 7.54 -2.22 -5.50
N THR A 161 8.45 -2.02 -6.45
CA THR A 161 9.07 -3.11 -7.22
C THR A 161 10.48 -2.72 -7.61
N LEU A 162 11.43 -3.61 -7.35
CA LEU A 162 12.77 -3.59 -7.92
C LEU A 162 13.13 -5.04 -8.24
N GLN A 163 13.22 -5.38 -9.53
CA GLN A 163 13.39 -6.78 -9.96
C GLN A 163 14.25 -6.84 -11.22
N GLU A 164 15.25 -7.71 -11.22
CA GLU A 164 15.97 -8.10 -12.44
C GLU A 164 15.12 -9.06 -13.26
N LEU A 165 15.02 -8.79 -14.56
CA LEU A 165 14.35 -9.61 -15.56
C LEU A 165 15.38 -10.27 -16.47
N ASP A 166 14.90 -11.07 -17.41
CA ASP A 166 15.74 -11.65 -18.45
C ASP A 166 16.51 -10.57 -19.23
N GLU A 167 17.65 -10.97 -19.78
CA GLU A 167 18.57 -10.12 -20.56
C GLU A 167 19.17 -8.93 -19.79
N GLY A 168 19.12 -8.97 -18.45
CA GLY A 168 19.72 -7.96 -17.56
C GLY A 168 18.95 -6.64 -17.50
N SER A 169 17.69 -6.63 -17.96
CA SER A 169 16.79 -5.49 -17.77
C SER A 169 16.26 -5.46 -16.34
N VAL A 170 15.95 -4.27 -15.82
CA VAL A 170 15.47 -4.10 -14.44
C VAL A 170 14.12 -3.41 -14.44
N LEU A 171 13.13 -4.06 -13.81
CA LEU A 171 11.81 -3.53 -13.55
C LEU A 171 11.81 -2.68 -12.27
N LEU A 172 11.36 -1.44 -12.41
CA LEU A 172 11.21 -0.47 -11.33
C LEU A 172 9.77 0.01 -11.25
N ARG A 173 9.18 0.00 -10.05
CA ARG A 173 7.90 0.69 -9.78
C ARG A 173 8.00 1.59 -8.58
N LEU A 174 7.58 2.84 -8.78
CA LEU A 174 7.48 3.87 -7.75
C LEU A 174 6.01 4.22 -7.58
N ALA A 175 5.56 4.34 -6.33
CA ALA A 175 4.19 4.68 -5.99
C ALA A 175 4.14 5.91 -5.11
N HIS A 176 3.29 6.87 -5.46
CA HIS A 176 2.93 7.96 -4.57
C HIS A 176 1.89 7.47 -3.55
N LEU A 177 2.18 7.66 -2.27
CA LEU A 177 1.41 7.03 -1.18
C LEU A 177 0.11 7.76 -0.84
N TYR A 178 0.08 9.07 -1.03
CA TYR A 178 -1.02 9.95 -0.61
C TYR A 178 -2.02 10.24 -1.73
N GLU A 179 -3.26 10.47 -1.32
CA GLU A 179 -4.36 10.97 -2.14
C GLU A 179 -4.31 12.50 -2.27
N VAL A 180 -5.08 13.05 -3.21
CA VAL A 180 -5.15 14.51 -3.38
C VAL A 180 -5.77 15.13 -2.13
N GLY A 181 -5.07 16.09 -1.53
CA GLY A 181 -5.54 16.83 -0.35
C GLY A 181 -5.53 16.04 0.97
N GLU A 182 -4.98 14.82 1.01
CA GLU A 182 -4.95 14.00 2.22
C GLU A 182 -3.98 14.56 3.29
N ASP A 183 -2.90 15.18 2.84
CA ASP A 183 -1.87 15.85 3.63
C ASP A 183 -1.37 17.10 2.90
N VAL A 184 -1.22 18.20 3.63
CA VAL A 184 -0.87 19.53 3.07
C VAL A 184 0.49 19.53 2.37
N GLU A 185 1.46 18.75 2.84
CA GLU A 185 2.83 18.73 2.32
C GLU A 185 3.04 17.56 1.36
N TYR A 186 2.55 16.38 1.73
CA TYR A 186 2.85 15.13 1.05
C TYR A 186 1.84 14.74 -0.04
N SER A 187 0.72 15.45 -0.16
CA SER A 187 -0.22 15.31 -1.28
C SER A 187 0.12 16.23 -2.46
N THR A 188 1.42 16.43 -2.69
CA THR A 188 1.97 17.30 -3.74
C THR A 188 2.90 16.51 -4.66
N LEU A 189 3.37 17.11 -5.75
CA LEU A 189 4.24 16.44 -6.72
C LEU A 189 5.56 16.00 -6.08
N ALA A 190 5.90 14.72 -6.19
CA ALA A 190 7.17 14.17 -5.71
C ALA A 190 8.19 14.03 -6.83
N ASN A 191 9.47 14.20 -6.51
CA ASN A 191 10.60 14.03 -7.44
C ASN A 191 11.53 12.92 -6.97
N VAL A 192 11.85 11.98 -7.86
CA VAL A 192 12.76 10.86 -7.58
C VAL A 192 13.93 10.86 -8.55
N GLU A 193 15.14 10.99 -8.03
CA GLU A 193 16.38 11.03 -8.82
C GLU A 193 16.94 9.62 -9.04
N LEU A 194 16.72 9.01 -10.21
CA LEU A 194 17.14 7.64 -10.48
C LEU A 194 18.66 7.45 -10.42
N LYS A 195 19.45 8.48 -10.77
CA LYS A 195 20.92 8.45 -10.65
C LYS A 195 21.39 8.27 -9.21
N LYS A 196 20.65 8.80 -8.23
CA LYS A 196 20.95 8.66 -6.80
C LYS A 196 20.44 7.33 -6.23
N ILE A 197 19.42 6.72 -6.83
CA ILE A 197 19.00 5.36 -6.47
C ILE A 197 20.01 4.33 -6.97
N PHE A 198 20.47 4.45 -8.21
CA PHE A 198 21.38 3.47 -8.81
C PHE A 198 22.83 3.96 -8.82
N THR A 199 23.31 4.41 -7.66
CA THR A 199 24.68 4.90 -7.49
C THR A 199 25.70 3.81 -7.85
N GLY A 200 26.70 4.18 -8.65
CA GLY A 200 27.73 3.24 -9.12
C GLY A 200 27.33 2.41 -10.34
N LYS A 201 26.10 2.57 -10.88
CA LYS A 201 25.69 2.00 -12.16
C LYS A 201 25.32 3.12 -13.15
N THR A 202 25.64 2.93 -14.42
CA THR A 202 25.26 3.91 -15.47
C THR A 202 23.97 3.45 -16.13
N ILE A 203 22.89 4.19 -15.97
CA ILE A 203 21.64 3.90 -16.65
C ILE A 203 21.79 4.27 -18.14
N LYS A 204 21.73 3.27 -19.02
CA LYS A 204 21.83 3.45 -20.48
C LYS A 204 20.49 3.75 -21.13
N GLU A 205 19.43 3.14 -20.61
CA GLU A 205 18.08 3.24 -21.16
C GLU A 205 17.06 3.25 -20.03
N VAL A 206 16.03 4.10 -20.15
CA VAL A 206 14.83 4.07 -19.31
C VAL A 206 13.62 4.13 -20.23
N LYS A 207 12.73 3.14 -20.09
CA LYS A 207 11.45 3.10 -20.79
C LYS A 207 10.31 3.08 -19.79
N GLU A 208 9.38 4.03 -19.91
CA GLU A 208 8.14 3.99 -19.12
C GLU A 208 7.14 3.04 -19.77
N MET A 209 6.59 2.13 -18.98
CA MET A 209 5.72 1.04 -19.42
C MET A 209 4.33 1.15 -18.78
N SER A 210 3.39 0.35 -19.29
CA SER A 210 2.13 0.03 -18.60
C SER A 210 2.42 -0.62 -17.24
N LEU A 211 1.41 -0.66 -16.35
CA LEU A 211 1.56 -1.22 -15.00
C LEU A 211 2.03 -2.69 -15.00
N SER A 212 1.51 -3.49 -15.95
CA SER A 212 1.88 -4.88 -16.19
C SER A 212 3.12 -5.05 -17.08
N THR A 213 3.79 -3.97 -17.46
CA THR A 213 5.06 -3.99 -18.22
C THR A 213 4.92 -4.60 -19.63
N ASN A 214 3.72 -4.63 -20.21
CA ASN A 214 3.44 -5.27 -21.51
C ASN A 214 3.22 -4.29 -22.68
N GLN A 215 3.24 -2.98 -22.44
CA GLN A 215 3.05 -1.95 -23.45
C GLN A 215 3.88 -0.71 -23.09
N GLU A 216 4.46 -0.02 -24.06
CA GLU A 216 5.09 1.28 -23.81
C GLU A 216 4.02 2.31 -23.41
N LYS A 217 4.34 3.14 -22.40
CA LYS A 217 3.38 4.09 -21.83
C LYS A 217 2.85 5.10 -22.86
N SER A 218 3.73 5.53 -23.78
CA SER A 218 3.45 6.46 -24.87
C SER A 218 2.45 5.90 -25.89
N GLU A 219 2.35 4.58 -26.02
CA GLU A 219 1.47 3.91 -26.99
C GLU A 219 0.08 3.60 -26.44
N MET A 220 -0.13 3.77 -25.13
CA MET A 220 -1.40 3.51 -24.48
C MET A 220 -2.49 4.49 -24.95
N LYS A 221 -3.56 3.96 -25.54
CA LYS A 221 -4.72 4.75 -25.98
C LYS A 221 -5.90 4.53 -25.05
N ARG A 222 -6.62 5.61 -24.71
CA ARG A 222 -7.85 5.55 -23.91
C ARG A 222 -9.05 5.74 -24.81
N MET A 223 -10.11 4.97 -24.57
CA MET A 223 -11.41 5.24 -25.17
C MET A 223 -11.99 6.52 -24.58
N THR A 224 -12.69 7.30 -25.40
CA THR A 224 -13.44 8.47 -24.96
C THR A 224 -14.89 8.06 -24.76
N TRP A 225 -15.38 8.17 -23.53
CA TRP A 225 -16.75 7.84 -23.18
C TRP A 225 -17.58 9.11 -23.04
N ARG A 226 -18.88 9.04 -23.35
CA ARG A 226 -19.86 10.05 -22.93
C ARG A 226 -20.48 9.53 -21.65
N VAL A 227 -20.14 10.17 -20.53
CA VAL A 227 -20.61 9.76 -19.20
C VAL A 227 -21.78 10.64 -18.81
N GLU A 228 -22.86 10.02 -18.33
CA GLU A 228 -24.03 10.75 -17.82
C GLU A 228 -23.63 11.57 -16.58
N GLY A 229 -24.06 12.83 -16.52
CA GLY A 229 -23.70 13.72 -15.42
C GLY A 229 -22.27 14.28 -15.47
N ASP A 230 -21.51 14.04 -16.54
CA ASP A 230 -20.17 14.63 -16.74
C ASP A 230 -20.27 16.13 -17.03
N SER A 231 -20.43 16.93 -15.97
CA SER A 231 -19.97 18.31 -15.98
C SER A 231 -18.46 18.24 -15.92
N ARG A 232 -17.77 18.60 -17.00
CA ARG A 232 -16.29 18.62 -17.16
C ARG A 232 -15.54 19.58 -16.22
N THR A 233 -16.03 19.75 -14.99
CA THR A 233 -15.60 20.67 -13.93
C THR A 233 -14.68 20.00 -12.92
N GLU A 234 -14.50 18.68 -12.97
CA GLU A 234 -13.48 17.98 -12.19
C GLU A 234 -12.09 18.50 -12.59
N PRO A 235 -11.28 19.03 -11.65
CA PRO A 235 -9.94 19.49 -11.96
C PRO A 235 -9.09 18.32 -12.45
N ASN A 236 -8.29 18.56 -13.49
CA ASN A 236 -7.37 17.54 -13.98
C ASN A 236 -6.45 17.08 -12.83
N PRO A 237 -6.31 15.76 -12.62
CA PRO A 237 -5.44 15.26 -11.56
C PRO A 237 -4.01 15.73 -11.81
N ILE A 238 -3.31 16.11 -10.73
CA ILE A 238 -1.89 16.44 -10.76
C ILE A 238 -1.15 15.14 -11.11
N ARG A 239 -0.39 15.16 -12.20
CA ARG A 239 0.37 14.01 -12.71
C ARG A 239 1.81 14.40 -12.97
N GLY A 240 2.71 13.45 -12.81
CA GLY A 240 4.11 13.62 -13.19
C GLY A 240 4.29 13.76 -14.69
N GLY A 241 5.25 14.57 -15.09
CA GLY A 241 5.66 14.73 -16.49
C GLY A 241 6.38 13.51 -17.07
N PRO A 242 6.60 13.49 -18.40
CA PRO A 242 7.45 12.50 -19.03
C PRO A 242 8.86 12.56 -18.46
N ILE A 243 9.51 11.39 -18.33
CA ILE A 243 10.89 11.34 -17.84
C ILE A 243 11.83 12.01 -18.85
N ASN A 244 12.71 12.87 -18.36
CA ASN A 244 13.79 13.44 -19.17
C ASN A 244 15.02 12.51 -19.12
N ASN A 245 15.42 11.98 -20.28
CA ASN A 245 16.53 11.02 -20.39
C ASN A 245 17.89 11.59 -19.96
N SER A 246 18.07 12.91 -19.91
CA SER A 246 19.32 13.54 -19.46
C SER A 246 19.38 13.67 -17.94
N THR A 247 18.27 14.07 -17.29
CA THR A 247 18.22 14.28 -15.84
C THR A 247 17.92 12.99 -15.08
N LEU A 248 17.14 12.08 -15.67
CA LEU A 248 16.64 10.83 -15.05
C LEU A 248 15.90 11.09 -13.73
N VAL A 249 15.07 12.14 -13.73
CA VAL A 249 14.16 12.48 -12.61
C VAL A 249 12.75 12.02 -12.96
N VAL A 250 12.16 11.25 -12.06
CA VAL A 250 10.77 10.79 -12.16
C VAL A 250 9.90 11.65 -11.26
N GLU A 251 8.92 12.30 -11.86
CA GLU A 251 7.86 13.01 -11.15
C GLU A 251 6.69 12.05 -10.85
N LEU A 252 6.10 12.12 -9.65
CA LEU A 252 4.87 11.39 -9.32
C LEU A 252 3.85 12.34 -8.70
N GLY A 253 2.65 12.38 -9.28
CA GLY A 253 1.50 13.03 -8.64
C GLY A 253 0.84 12.13 -7.58
N PRO A 254 -0.09 12.68 -6.78
CA PRO A 254 -0.87 11.91 -5.83
C PRO A 254 -1.50 10.65 -6.47
N MET A 255 -1.39 9.53 -5.76
CA MET A 255 -1.85 8.20 -6.19
C MET A 255 -1.24 7.62 -7.47
N GLU A 256 -0.24 8.25 -8.08
CA GLU A 256 0.40 7.69 -9.26
C GLU A 256 1.29 6.49 -8.94
N ILE A 257 1.21 5.46 -9.78
CA ILE A 257 2.20 4.39 -9.86
C ILE A 257 2.82 4.44 -11.25
N ARG A 258 4.14 4.62 -11.30
CA ARG A 258 4.90 4.66 -12.55
C ARG A 258 5.81 3.44 -12.64
N THR A 259 5.81 2.81 -13.82
CA THR A 259 6.50 1.55 -14.10
C THR A 259 7.55 1.78 -15.16
N PHE A 260 8.78 1.33 -14.90
CA PHE A 260 9.92 1.54 -15.79
C PHE A 260 10.69 0.25 -16.02
N LEU A 261 11.22 0.10 -17.24
CA LEU A 261 12.30 -0.83 -17.54
C LEU A 261 13.60 -0.04 -17.70
N LEU A 262 14.63 -0.46 -16.97
CA LEU A 262 15.97 0.13 -17.00
C LEU A 262 16.96 -0.86 -17.61
N LYS A 263 17.96 -0.32 -18.31
CA LYS A 263 19.18 -1.07 -18.68
C LYS A 263 20.41 -0.32 -18.20
N PHE A 264 21.41 -1.08 -17.75
CA PHE A 264 22.68 -0.58 -17.23
C PHE A 264 23.86 -0.89 -18.16
#